data_AF-X7ZX02-F1
#
_entry.id   AF-X7ZX02-F1
#
_cell.length_a   1.000
_cell.length_b   1.000
_cell.length_c   1.000
_cell.angle_alpha   90.00
_cell.angle_beta   90.00
_cell.angle_gamma   90.00
#
_symmetry.space_group_name_H-M   'P 1'
#
loop_
_entity.id
_entity.type
_entity.pdbx_description
1 polymer ?
#
loop_
_entity_poly.entity_id
_entity_poly.type
_entity_poly.pdbx_seq_one_letter_code
_entity_poly.pdbx_strand_id
1 'polypeptide(L)'
;MALEYDMERVVALDRLGFDEAWFGEHHSGGYELIACPEVFIAAAAERTKHIRLGTGVVSLPYHHPLMVADRWVLLDHLTRGRVMFGTGPGRCPRTPT
;
A
#
# COMPACT_ATOMS: atom_id res chain seq x y z
N MET A 1 -17.11 6.79 -1.05
CA MET A 1 -16.94 5.34 -0.73
C MET A 1 -15.59 5.14 -0.05
N ALA A 2 -15.37 4.11 0.78
CA ALA A 2 -14.20 4.01 1.70
C ALA A 2 -12.82 4.39 1.11
N LEU A 3 -12.52 3.99 -0.14
CA LEU A 3 -11.25 4.35 -0.81
C LEU A 3 -11.06 5.86 -1.04
N GLU A 4 -12.14 6.61 -1.28
CA GLU A 4 -12.08 8.07 -1.40
C GLU A 4 -11.78 8.72 -0.05
N TYR A 5 -12.39 8.19 1.02
CA TYR A 5 -12.12 8.63 2.39
C TYR A 5 -10.65 8.40 2.78
N ASP A 6 -10.11 7.23 2.45
CA ASP A 6 -8.70 6.90 2.71
C ASP A 6 -7.78 7.83 1.92
N MET A 7 -8.11 8.10 0.65
CA MET A 7 -7.33 9.01 -0.19
C MET A 7 -7.35 10.45 0.34
N GLU A 8 -8.51 10.97 0.74
CA GLU A 8 -8.63 12.29 1.36
C GLU A 8 -7.80 12.38 2.65
N ARG A 9 -7.81 11.32 3.45
CA ARG A 9 -7.04 11.25 4.70
C ARG A 9 -5.54 11.25 4.44
N VAL A 10 -5.05 10.51 3.45
CA VAL A 10 -3.63 10.50 3.07
C VAL A 10 -3.17 11.89 2.60
N VAL A 11 -3.99 12.58 1.79
CA VAL A 11 -3.70 13.96 1.36
C VAL A 11 -3.69 14.91 2.55
N ALA A 12 -4.61 14.74 3.51
CA ALA A 12 -4.62 15.55 4.72
C ALA A 12 -3.38 15.29 5.60
N LEU A 13 -2.95 14.04 5.75
CA LEU A 13 -1.73 13.67 6.50
C LEU A 13 -0.48 14.30 5.88
N ASP A 14 -0.35 14.27 4.56
CA ASP A 14 0.75 14.93 3.84
C ASP A 14 0.78 16.45 4.12
N ARG A 15 -0.38 17.10 4.11
CA ARG A 15 -0.50 18.55 4.42
C ARG A 15 -0.22 18.89 5.87
N LEU A 16 -0.51 17.96 6.78
CA LEU A 16 -0.24 18.11 8.21
C LEU A 16 1.22 17.80 8.57
N GLY A 17 2.03 17.32 7.61
CA GLY A 17 3.45 17.06 7.81
C GLY A 17 3.73 15.72 8.51
N PHE A 18 2.85 14.74 8.37
CA PHE A 18 3.15 13.37 8.81
C PHE A 18 4.23 12.75 7.91
N ASP A 19 5.07 11.91 8.50
CA ASP A 19 6.19 11.29 7.79
C ASP A 19 5.78 10.11 6.90
N GLU A 20 4.81 9.30 7.36
CA GLU A 20 4.50 8.01 6.74
C GLU A 20 3.00 7.68 6.77
N ALA A 21 2.53 7.02 5.70
CA ALA A 21 1.22 6.38 5.64
C ALA A 21 1.37 4.94 5.13
N TRP A 22 0.67 4.00 5.77
CA TRP A 22 0.81 2.56 5.55
C TRP A 22 -0.54 1.94 5.14
N PHE A 23 -0.53 1.10 4.10
CA PHE A 23 -1.73 0.47 3.54
C PHE A 23 -1.65 -1.05 3.60
N GLY A 24 -2.69 -1.71 4.12
CA GLY A 24 -2.76 -3.17 4.21
C GLY A 24 -3.26 -3.82 2.92
N GLU A 25 -2.68 -4.97 2.55
CA GLU A 25 -3.18 -5.82 1.46
C GLU A 25 -4.28 -6.76 1.98
N HIS A 26 -5.51 -6.62 1.48
CA HIS A 26 -6.67 -7.39 1.91
C HIS A 26 -7.45 -7.97 0.72
N HIS A 27 -7.57 -9.30 0.69
CA HIS A 27 -8.24 -10.04 -0.39
C HIS A 27 -9.62 -10.59 -0.01
N SER A 28 -9.90 -10.81 1.29
CA SER A 28 -11.09 -11.59 1.71
C SER A 28 -11.66 -11.23 3.09
N GLY A 29 -11.33 -10.07 3.66
CA GLY A 29 -11.97 -9.54 4.86
C GLY A 29 -12.80 -8.33 4.49
N GLY A 30 -14.08 -8.26 4.85
CA GLY A 30 -14.97 -7.13 4.52
C GLY A 30 -14.60 -5.78 5.17
N TYR A 31 -13.39 -5.65 5.69
CA TYR A 31 -12.82 -4.46 6.31
C TYR A 31 -11.50 -4.18 5.58
N GLU A 32 -11.43 -3.01 4.91
CA GLU A 32 -10.35 -2.57 4.01
C GLU A 32 -10.36 -3.20 2.59
N LEU A 33 -10.66 -2.37 1.58
CA LEU A 33 -10.91 -2.78 0.19
C LEU A 33 -9.64 -2.81 -0.69
N ILE A 34 -8.47 -2.58 -0.10
CA ILE A 34 -7.22 -2.44 -0.85
C ILE A 34 -6.62 -3.84 -1.08
N ALA A 35 -6.98 -4.47 -2.19
CA ALA A 35 -6.38 -5.74 -2.62
C ALA A 35 -5.00 -5.56 -3.28
N CYS A 36 -4.75 -4.39 -3.89
CA CYS A 36 -3.52 -4.05 -4.58
C CYS A 36 -2.99 -2.70 -4.07
N PRO A 37 -2.25 -2.68 -2.95
CA PRO A 37 -1.80 -1.43 -2.35
C PRO A 37 -0.83 -0.66 -3.24
N GLU A 38 -0.08 -1.32 -4.13
CA GLU A 38 0.79 -0.64 -5.09
C GLU A 38 0.02 0.31 -6.03
N VAL A 39 -1.21 -0.05 -6.41
CA VAL A 39 -2.07 0.77 -7.27
C VAL A 39 -2.61 1.98 -6.50
N PHE A 40 -3.02 1.75 -5.25
CA PHE A 40 -3.49 2.83 -4.39
C PHE A 40 -2.37 3.83 -4.08
N ILE A 41 -1.17 3.33 -3.78
CA ILE A 41 0.02 4.15 -3.54
C ILE A 41 0.38 4.96 -4.80
N ALA A 42 0.33 4.37 -6.00
CA ALA A 42 0.59 5.12 -7.23
C ALA A 42 -0.39 6.32 -7.39
N ALA A 43 -1.67 6.12 -7.08
CA ALA A 43 -2.66 7.19 -7.11
C ALA A 43 -2.43 8.24 -6.01
N ALA A 44 -2.04 7.82 -4.81
CA ALA A 44 -1.72 8.71 -3.69
C ALA A 44 -0.43 9.51 -3.94
N ALA A 45 0.54 8.92 -4.64
CA ALA A 45 1.82 9.55 -4.98
C ALA A 45 1.64 10.82 -5.82
N GLU A 46 0.67 10.83 -6.74
CA GLU A 46 0.35 11.99 -7.57
C GLU A 46 -0.32 13.13 -6.77
N ARG A 47 -0.98 12.80 -5.65
CA ARG A 47 -1.76 13.76 -4.83
C ARG A 47 -1.01 14.24 -3.59
N THR A 48 0.15 13.67 -3.30
CA THR A 48 0.99 13.97 -2.13
C THR A 48 2.40 14.37 -2.56
N LYS A 49 3.09 15.15 -1.73
CA LYS A 49 4.43 15.66 -2.08
C LYS A 49 5.55 15.21 -1.16
N HIS A 50 5.25 14.92 0.11
CA HIS A 50 6.28 14.75 1.14
C HIS A 50 6.17 13.40 1.86
N ILE A 51 4.95 12.98 2.21
CA ILE A 51 4.71 11.76 2.97
C ILE A 51 5.26 10.53 2.25
N ARG A 52 5.83 9.61 3.01
CA ARG A 52 6.28 8.29 2.55
C ARG A 52 5.09 7.33 2.53
N LEU A 53 5.03 6.48 1.51
CA LEU A 53 3.87 5.63 1.26
C LEU A 53 4.29 4.17 1.30
N GLY A 54 3.83 3.44 2.32
CA GLY A 54 4.26 2.08 2.61
C GLY A 54 3.17 1.03 2.49
N THR A 55 3.57 -0.21 2.23
CA THR A 55 2.70 -1.38 2.41
C THR A 55 2.87 -1.95 3.80
N GLY A 56 1.78 -2.15 4.53
CA GLY A 56 1.81 -2.87 5.81
C GLY A 56 2.25 -4.32 5.62
N VAL A 57 1.79 -4.96 4.54
CA VAL A 57 2.26 -6.27 4.11
C VAL A 57 1.99 -6.47 2.62
N VAL A 58 3.01 -6.89 1.87
CA VAL A 58 2.85 -7.63 0.62
C VAL A 58 3.08 -9.10 0.92
N SER A 59 2.05 -9.90 0.67
CA SER A 59 2.02 -11.34 0.87
C SER A 59 2.81 -12.04 -0.23
N LEU A 60 4.15 -12.03 -0.15
CA LEU A 60 5.04 -12.57 -1.18
C LEU A 60 4.67 -13.98 -1.68
N PRO A 61 4.22 -14.94 -0.83
CA PRO A 61 3.83 -16.26 -1.31
C PRO A 61 2.66 -16.26 -2.31
N TYR A 62 1.88 -15.18 -2.39
CA TYR A 62 0.75 -15.04 -3.32
C TYR A 62 1.13 -14.42 -4.67
N HIS A 63 2.36 -13.92 -4.81
CA HIS A 63 2.79 -13.18 -6.00
C HIS A 63 4.03 -13.81 -6.62
N HIS A 64 4.17 -13.68 -7.94
CA HIS A 64 5.42 -14.04 -8.61
C HIS A 64 6.51 -13.01 -8.25
N PRO A 65 7.68 -13.41 -7.73
CA PRO A 65 8.67 -12.48 -7.18
C PRO A 65 9.20 -11.48 -8.20
N LEU A 66 9.37 -11.89 -9.46
CA LEU A 66 9.76 -10.98 -10.54
C LEU A 66 8.71 -9.88 -10.78
N MET A 67 7.42 -10.23 -10.75
CA MET A 67 6.34 -9.26 -10.97
C MET A 67 6.24 -8.27 -9.81
N VAL A 68 6.51 -8.73 -8.59
CA VAL A 68 6.62 -7.88 -7.42
C VAL A 68 7.76 -6.89 -7.65
N ALA A 69 8.98 -7.38 -7.91
CA ALA A 69 10.15 -6.53 -8.13
C ALA A 69 9.90 -5.44 -9.20
N ASP A 70 9.37 -5.81 -10.37
CA ASP A 70 9.10 -4.86 -11.47
C ASP A 70 8.12 -3.76 -11.07
N ARG A 71 7.01 -4.12 -10.39
CA ARG A 71 6.03 -3.14 -9.91
C ARG A 71 6.62 -2.19 -8.88
N TRP A 72 7.44 -2.72 -7.97
CA TRP A 72 8.06 -1.91 -6.91
C TRP A 72 9.11 -0.94 -7.45
N VAL A 73 9.91 -1.36 -8.44
CA VAL A 73 10.85 -0.46 -9.12
C VAL A 73 10.10 0.66 -9.83
N LEU A 74 9.03 0.34 -10.57
CA LEU A 74 8.22 1.38 -11.22
C LEU A 74 7.61 2.33 -10.20
N LEU A 75 7.08 1.80 -9.09
CA LEU A 75 6.45 2.60 -8.05
C LEU A 75 7.45 3.49 -7.30
N ASP A 76 8.69 3.03 -7.11
CA ASP A 76 9.77 3.85 -6.58
C ASP A 76 10.03 5.08 -7.46
N HIS A 77 10.09 4.89 -8.78
CA HIS A 77 10.23 5.99 -9.73
C HIS A 77 9.03 6.95 -9.69
N LEU A 78 7.80 6.45 -9.69
CA LEU A 78 6.59 7.28 -9.63
C LEU A 78 6.50 8.09 -8.33
N THR A 79 6.89 7.49 -7.21
CA THR A 79 6.88 8.16 -5.90
C THR A 79 8.10 9.05 -5.67
N ARG A 80 9.11 9.00 -6.55
CA ARG A 80 10.40 9.69 -6.41
C ARG A 80 11.16 9.22 -5.16
N GLY A 81 11.20 7.91 -4.91
CA GLY A 81 11.92 7.31 -3.79
C GLY A 81 11.18 7.38 -2.45
N ARG A 82 9.88 7.70 -2.45
CA ARG A 82 9.06 7.81 -1.22
C ARG A 82 8.35 6.51 -0.85
N VAL A 83 8.40 5.49 -1.70
CA VAL A 83 7.74 4.22 -1.44
C VAL A 83 8.48 3.40 -0.38
N MET A 84 7.73 2.66 0.45
CA MET A 84 8.29 1.74 1.45
C MET A 84 7.71 0.35 1.25
N PHE A 85 8.59 -0.63 1.02
CA PHE A 85 8.19 -2.01 0.78
C PHE A 85 8.14 -2.80 2.09
N GLY A 86 6.94 -2.98 2.62
CA GLY A 86 6.68 -3.94 3.71
C GLY A 86 6.18 -5.26 3.16
N THR A 87 6.73 -6.37 3.65
CA THR A 87 6.41 -7.73 3.20
C THR A 87 6.26 -8.70 4.38
N GLY A 88 5.50 -9.77 4.16
CA GLY A 88 5.30 -10.82 5.14
C GLY A 88 4.78 -12.11 4.53
N PRO A 89 4.63 -13.17 5.33
CA PRO A 89 4.28 -14.51 4.86
C PRO A 89 2.81 -14.66 4.41
N GLY A 90 1.99 -13.61 4.49
CA GLY A 90 0.58 -13.65 4.06
C GLY A 90 -0.24 -14.66 4.85
N ARG A 91 -0.55 -14.39 6.11
CA ARG A 91 -1.36 -15.30 6.94
C ARG A 91 -2.65 -14.62 7.40
N CYS A 92 -3.77 -15.01 6.81
CA CYS A 92 -5.07 -14.91 7.47
C CYS A 92 -5.23 -16.18 8.31
N PRO A 93 -5.25 -16.11 9.66
CA PRO A 93 -5.46 -17.30 10.46
C PRO A 93 -6.87 -17.84 10.20
N ARG A 94 -6.97 -18.91 9.41
CA ARG A 94 -8.12 -19.80 9.49
C ARG A 94 -7.93 -20.63 10.75
N THR A 95 -8.89 -20.57 11.67
CA THR A 95 -8.98 -21.51 12.78
C THR A 95 -8.86 -22.93 12.23
N PRO A 96 -7.98 -23.78 12.79
CA PRO A 96 -8.04 -25.20 12.49
C PRO A 96 -9.33 -25.72 13.12
N THR A 97 -10.29 -26.12 12.28
CA THR A 97 -11.41 -26.98 12.65
C THR A 97 -11.32 -28.24 11.81
#